data_AF-A0AA36DQE4-F1
#
_entry.id   AF-A0AA36DQE4-F1
#
_cell.length_a   1.000
_cell.length_b   1.000
_cell.length_c   1.000
_cell.angle_alpha   90.00
_cell.angle_beta   90.00
_cell.angle_gamma   90.00
#
_symmetry.space_group_name_H-M   'P 1'
#
loop_
_entity.id
_entity.type
_entity.pdbx_description
1 polymer ?
#
loop_
_entity_poly.entity_id
_entity_poly.type
_entity_poly.pdbx_seq_one_letter_code
_entity_poly.pdbx_strand_id
1 'polypeptide(L)'
;MISNTYFQIQICLPWAWGIFVTIFWEIASACSSCSYAFDEEVAAWGDDCPPAFTLYTVTVPVYISTATVFIANAFILLKLKAASNRLAFANDAERRRNGDRIKRIVLQGICQDSTFLVETFMFNYAGGMSDSIMWWFICYSLAWELSHAIDGLIIFLFNARITSKGSGVPTTTKF
;
A
#
# COMPACT_ATOMS: atom_id res chain seq x y z
N MET A 1 -25.02 -3.12 -12.03
CA MET A 1 -24.57 -4.52 -11.89
C MET A 1 -23.05 -4.72 -12.03
N ILE A 2 -22.29 -3.72 -12.51
CA ILE A 2 -20.82 -3.77 -12.64
C ILE A 2 -20.09 -3.66 -11.28
N SER A 3 -20.76 -3.26 -10.20
CA SER A 3 -20.10 -2.99 -8.90
C SER A 3 -19.64 -4.23 -8.12
N ASN A 4 -20.30 -5.38 -8.28
CA ASN A 4 -20.06 -6.52 -7.38
C ASN A 4 -18.86 -7.36 -7.83
N THR A 5 -18.70 -7.56 -9.14
CA THR A 5 -17.59 -8.33 -9.72
C THR A 5 -16.24 -7.64 -9.52
N TYR A 6 -16.17 -6.31 -9.70
CA TYR A 6 -14.92 -5.56 -9.48
C TYR A 6 -14.51 -5.51 -8.00
N PHE A 7 -15.50 -5.42 -7.10
CA PHE A 7 -15.26 -5.46 -5.66
C PHE A 7 -14.75 -6.85 -5.22
N GLN A 8 -15.36 -7.93 -5.71
CA GLN A 8 -14.88 -9.29 -5.43
C GLN A 8 -13.51 -9.57 -6.04
N ILE A 9 -13.23 -9.09 -7.26
CA ILE A 9 -11.91 -9.19 -7.88
C ILE A 9 -10.85 -8.44 -7.06
N GLN A 10 -11.15 -7.23 -6.59
CA GLN A 10 -10.24 -6.43 -5.75
C GLN A 10 -9.95 -7.07 -4.39
N ILE A 11 -10.86 -7.88 -3.85
CA ILE A 11 -10.61 -8.62 -2.62
C ILE A 11 -9.82 -9.89 -2.95
N CYS A 12 -10.30 -10.73 -3.87
CA CYS A 12 -9.71 -12.05 -4.09
C CYS A 12 -8.28 -12.01 -4.65
N LEU A 13 -7.91 -11.03 -5.49
CA LEU A 13 -6.58 -10.95 -6.08
C LEU A 13 -5.46 -10.72 -5.05
N PRO A 14 -5.55 -9.73 -4.13
CA PRO A 14 -4.58 -9.56 -3.06
C PRO A 14 -4.43 -10.79 -2.15
N TRP A 15 -5.54 -11.44 -1.78
CA TRP A 15 -5.48 -12.65 -0.95
C TRP A 15 -4.81 -13.81 -1.69
N ALA A 16 -5.15 -14.03 -2.97
CA ALA A 16 -4.51 -15.05 -3.79
C ALA A 16 -3.01 -14.76 -3.99
N TRP A 17 -2.65 -13.48 -4.17
CA TRP A 17 -1.26 -13.05 -4.24
C TRP A 17 -0.51 -13.29 -2.93
N GLY A 18 -1.10 -12.93 -1.79
CA GLY A 18 -0.53 -13.19 -0.47
C GLY A 18 -0.27 -14.68 -0.23
N ILE A 19 -1.26 -15.53 -0.52
CA ILE A 19 -1.13 -17.00 -0.43
C ILE A 19 0.00 -17.50 -1.34
N PHE A 20 0.03 -17.04 -2.59
CA PHE A 20 1.09 -17.40 -3.53
C PHE A 20 2.48 -17.03 -3.00
N VAL A 21 2.65 -15.81 -2.47
CA VAL A 21 3.92 -15.34 -1.91
C VAL A 21 4.34 -16.20 -0.71
N THR A 22 3.41 -16.53 0.19
CA THR A 22 3.72 -17.39 1.35
C THR A 22 4.13 -18.80 0.94
N ILE A 23 3.42 -19.41 -0.01
CA ILE A 23 3.76 -20.74 -0.53
C ILE A 23 5.10 -20.71 -1.26
N PHE A 24 5.36 -19.67 -2.05
CA PHE A 24 6.61 -19.49 -2.75
C PHE A 24 7.79 -19.39 -1.77
N TRP A 25 7.66 -18.62 -0.68
CA TRP A 25 8.70 -18.49 0.34
C TRP A 25 8.99 -19.81 1.08
N GLU A 26 7.95 -20.56 1.44
CA GLU A 26 8.08 -21.88 2.07
C GLU A 26 8.79 -22.88 1.15
N ILE A 27 8.42 -22.95 -0.13
CA ILE A 27 9.06 -23.88 -1.09
C ILE A 27 10.51 -23.44 -1.39
N ALA A 28 10.74 -22.15 -1.59
CA ALA A 28 12.05 -21.63 -1.98
C ALA A 28 13.11 -21.80 -0.86
N SER A 29 12.71 -21.59 0.40
CA SER A 29 13.57 -21.80 1.57
C SER A 29 13.89 -23.30 1.76
N ALA A 30 12.89 -24.18 1.64
CA ALA A 30 13.07 -25.63 1.71
C ALA A 30 14.04 -26.16 0.63
N CYS A 31 13.96 -25.66 -0.61
CA CYS A 31 14.91 -26.02 -1.67
C CYS A 31 16.35 -25.56 -1.39
N SER A 32 16.52 -24.52 -0.57
CA SER A 32 17.82 -23.93 -0.24
C SER A 32 18.39 -24.44 1.09
N SER A 33 17.69 -25.36 1.76
CA SER A 33 18.03 -25.87 3.10
C SER A 33 18.23 -24.76 4.15
N CYS A 34 17.42 -23.70 4.06
CA CYS A 34 17.38 -22.60 5.02
C CYS A 34 15.95 -22.39 5.53
N SER A 35 15.81 -21.61 6.59
CA SER A 35 14.55 -21.35 7.26
C SER A 35 14.47 -19.90 7.76
N TYR A 36 13.24 -19.40 7.86
CA TYR A 36 12.95 -18.17 8.57
C TYR A 36 12.63 -18.52 10.02
N ALA A 37 13.43 -18.02 10.96
CA ALA A 37 13.23 -18.25 12.38
C ALA A 37 13.10 -16.91 13.10
N PHE A 38 12.27 -16.88 14.13
CA PHE A 38 12.23 -15.73 15.03
C PHE A 38 13.48 -15.78 15.91
N ASP A 39 14.31 -14.75 15.82
CA ASP A 39 15.49 -14.60 16.66
C ASP A 39 15.11 -13.82 17.92
N GLU A 40 15.21 -14.51 19.07
CA GLU A 40 14.87 -13.96 20.38
C GLU A 40 15.85 -12.87 20.83
N GLU A 41 17.11 -12.89 20.36
CA GLU A 41 18.14 -11.92 20.78
C GLU A 41 17.91 -10.53 20.16
N VAL A 42 17.37 -10.51 18.94
CA VAL A 42 17.03 -9.26 18.21
C VAL A 42 15.53 -8.97 18.19
N ALA A 43 14.71 -9.87 18.76
CA ALA A 43 13.25 -9.79 18.76
C ALA A 43 12.66 -9.52 17.35
N ALA A 44 13.25 -10.15 16.34
CA ALA A 44 12.90 -9.95 14.94
C ALA A 44 12.94 -11.27 14.18
N TRP A 45 12.22 -11.32 13.06
CA TRP A 45 12.31 -12.44 12.12
C TRP A 45 13.61 -12.33 11.35
N GLY A 46 14.45 -13.37 11.44
CA GLY A 46 15.69 -13.50 10.71
C GLY A 46 15.68 -14.69 9.76
N ASP A 47 16.67 -14.75 8.88
CA ASP A 47 16.91 -15.89 7.99
C ASP A 47 18.35 -16.39 8.13
N ASP A 48 18.54 -17.71 8.06
CA ASP A 48 19.84 -18.36 7.91
C ASP A 48 20.17 -18.64 6.43
N CYS A 49 19.44 -18.00 5.51
CA CYS A 49 19.58 -18.22 4.08
C CYS A 49 20.86 -17.57 3.53
N PRO A 50 21.46 -18.15 2.47
CA PRO A 50 22.61 -17.54 1.81
C PRO A 50 22.29 -16.12 1.31
N PRO A 51 23.21 -15.14 1.41
CA PRO A 51 22.93 -13.76 1.00
C PRO A 51 22.42 -13.61 -0.43
N ALA A 52 22.85 -14.48 -1.34
CA ALA A 52 22.37 -14.51 -2.71
C ALA A 52 20.87 -14.87 -2.81
N PHE A 53 20.39 -15.79 -1.96
CA PHE A 53 18.98 -16.17 -1.92
C PHE A 53 18.11 -14.97 -1.55
N THR A 54 18.41 -14.32 -0.42
CA THR A 54 17.68 -13.16 0.11
C THR A 54 17.72 -11.96 -0.87
N LEU A 55 18.82 -11.81 -1.61
CA LEU A 55 18.92 -10.83 -2.70
C LEU A 55 17.87 -11.08 -3.80
N TYR A 56 17.74 -12.33 -4.28
CA TYR A 56 16.86 -12.66 -5.41
C TYR A 56 15.39 -12.82 -5.03
N THR A 57 15.08 -13.32 -3.83
CA THR A 57 13.70 -13.63 -3.40
C THR A 57 13.02 -12.47 -2.69
N VAL A 58 13.79 -11.58 -2.05
CA VAL A 58 13.24 -10.46 -1.25
C VAL A 58 13.67 -9.13 -1.84
N THR A 59 14.97 -8.90 -1.92
CA THR A 59 15.53 -7.57 -2.19
C THR A 59 15.21 -7.08 -3.60
N VAL A 60 15.52 -7.88 -4.62
CA VAL A 60 15.26 -7.53 -6.03
C VAL A 60 13.77 -7.31 -6.30
N PRO A 61 12.84 -8.18 -5.88
CA PRO A 61 11.40 -7.95 -6.03
C PRO A 61 10.89 -6.69 -5.34
N VAL A 62 11.36 -6.38 -4.12
CA VAL A 62 10.99 -5.16 -3.39
C VAL A 62 11.43 -3.91 -4.16
N TYR A 63 12.68 -3.85 -4.63
CA TYR A 63 13.16 -2.70 -5.40
C TYR A 63 12.46 -2.55 -6.76
N ILE A 64 12.20 -3.64 -7.47
CA ILE A 64 11.43 -3.63 -8.73
C ILE A 64 10.00 -3.13 -8.49
N SER A 65 9.35 -3.59 -7.42
CA SER A 65 7.99 -3.16 -7.08
C SER A 65 7.95 -1.68 -6.74
N THR A 66 8.90 -1.21 -5.92
CA THR A 66 9.08 0.21 -5.59
C THR A 66 9.25 1.06 -6.84
N ALA A 67 10.17 0.67 -7.74
CA ALA A 67 10.40 1.39 -9.00
C ALA A 67 9.14 1.44 -9.87
N THR A 68 8.40 0.32 -9.95
CA THR A 68 7.16 0.24 -10.72
C THR A 68 6.09 1.20 -10.19
N VAL A 69 5.92 1.29 -8.86
CA VAL A 69 4.98 2.22 -8.21
C VAL A 69 5.36 3.67 -8.51
N PHE A 70 6.64 4.05 -8.38
CA PHE A 70 7.10 5.39 -8.73
C PHE A 70 6.82 5.75 -10.19
N ILE A 71 7.09 4.83 -11.12
CA ILE A 71 6.82 5.02 -12.55
C ILE A 71 5.31 5.18 -12.80
N ALA A 72 4.48 4.33 -12.18
CA ALA A 72 3.03 4.41 -12.30
C ALA A 72 2.50 5.76 -11.78
N ASN A 73 2.97 6.23 -10.63
CA ASN A 73 2.59 7.53 -10.08
C ASN A 73 3.02 8.69 -10.96
N ALA A 74 4.25 8.67 -11.48
CA ALA A 74 4.72 9.66 -12.43
C ALA A 74 3.83 9.69 -13.69
N PHE A 75 3.48 8.52 -14.22
CA PHE A 75 2.58 8.40 -15.36
C PHE A 75 1.18 8.95 -15.07
N ILE A 76 0.60 8.65 -13.90
CA ILE A 76 -0.69 9.18 -13.46
C ILE A 76 -0.64 10.71 -13.38
N LEU A 77 0.42 11.28 -12.77
CA LEU A 77 0.60 12.73 -12.68
C LEU A 77 0.76 13.39 -14.07
N LEU A 78 1.50 12.77 -14.98
CA LEU A 78 1.66 13.25 -16.36
C LEU A 78 0.33 13.23 -17.11
N LYS A 79 -0.42 12.12 -17.02
CA LYS A 79 -1.75 11.99 -17.61
C LYS A 79 -2.72 13.03 -17.04
N LEU A 80 -2.63 13.32 -15.75
CA LEU A 80 -3.43 14.35 -15.09
C LEU A 80 -3.12 15.75 -15.56
N LYS A 81 -1.84 16.09 -15.70
CA LYS A 81 -1.41 17.37 -16.25
C LYS A 81 -1.90 17.54 -17.69
N ALA A 82 -1.76 16.49 -18.51
CA ALA A 82 -2.27 16.47 -19.88
C ALA A 82 -3.80 16.58 -19.96
N ALA A 83 -4.53 15.88 -19.09
CA ALA A 83 -5.99 15.94 -19.02
C ALA A 83 -6.47 17.31 -18.52
N SER A 84 -5.80 17.91 -17.53
CA SER A 84 -6.08 19.26 -17.04
C SER A 84 -5.96 20.31 -18.16
N ASN A 85 -4.94 20.19 -19.00
CA ASN A 85 -4.76 21.07 -20.15
C ASN A 85 -5.87 20.90 -21.20
N ARG A 86 -6.38 19.67 -21.39
CA ARG A 86 -7.46 19.37 -22.34
C ARG A 86 -8.85 19.74 -21.82
N LEU A 87 -9.06 19.66 -20.51
CA LEU A 87 -10.33 19.97 -19.84
C LEU A 87 -10.58 21.47 -19.66
N ALA A 88 -9.70 22.34 -20.14
CA ALA A 88 -9.90 23.79 -20.17
C ALA A 88 -11.23 24.20 -20.86
N PHE A 89 -11.80 23.32 -21.70
CA PHE A 89 -13.00 23.57 -22.52
C PHE A 89 -14.27 22.80 -22.07
N ALA A 90 -14.27 22.12 -20.90
CA ALA A 90 -15.42 21.32 -20.42
C ALA A 90 -16.29 22.07 -19.38
N ASN A 91 -17.58 21.70 -19.29
CA ASN A 91 -18.58 22.29 -18.36
C ASN A 91 -18.09 22.28 -16.89
N ASP A 92 -18.19 23.44 -16.21
CA ASP A 92 -17.43 23.72 -14.98
C ASP A 92 -17.78 22.81 -13.78
N ALA A 93 -19.06 22.43 -13.63
CA ALA A 93 -19.51 21.66 -12.47
C ALA A 93 -19.02 20.19 -12.52
N GLU A 94 -19.10 19.55 -13.69
CA GLU A 94 -18.67 18.16 -13.88
C GLU A 94 -17.15 18.03 -13.91
N ARG A 95 -16.46 19.02 -14.49
CA ARG A 95 -15.01 19.17 -14.44
C ARG A 95 -14.49 19.28 -13.00
N ARG A 96 -15.14 20.10 -12.16
CA ARG A 96 -14.78 20.22 -10.73
C ARG A 96 -14.97 18.90 -10.00
N ARG A 97 -16.12 18.23 -10.18
CA ARG A 97 -16.41 16.96 -9.50
C ARG A 97 -15.44 15.83 -9.86
N ASN A 98 -15.12 15.68 -11.14
CA ASN A 98 -14.15 14.68 -11.62
C ASN A 98 -12.72 15.05 -11.21
N GLY A 99 -12.36 16.34 -11.28
CA GLY A 99 -11.06 16.84 -10.81
C GLY A 99 -10.83 16.54 -9.33
N ASP A 100 -11.82 16.80 -8.48
CA ASP A 100 -11.72 16.54 -7.04
C ASP A 100 -11.64 15.03 -6.73
N ARG A 101 -12.34 14.19 -7.51
CA ARG A 101 -12.23 12.73 -7.37
C ARG A 101 -10.83 12.25 -7.71
N ILE A 102 -10.26 12.71 -8.82
CA ILE A 102 -8.94 12.24 -9.24
C ILE A 102 -7.85 12.77 -8.29
N LYS A 103 -7.94 14.03 -7.85
CA LYS A 103 -7.03 14.58 -6.82
C LYS A 103 -7.02 13.73 -5.55
N ARG A 104 -8.20 13.28 -5.09
CA ARG A 104 -8.29 12.39 -3.93
C ARG A 104 -7.61 11.04 -4.17
N ILE A 105 -7.84 10.41 -5.32
CA ILE A 105 -7.20 9.12 -5.66
C ILE A 105 -5.67 9.26 -5.73
N VAL A 106 -5.17 10.35 -6.30
CA VAL A 106 -3.72 10.62 -6.38
C VAL A 106 -3.13 10.86 -5.00
N LEU A 107 -3.78 11.70 -4.19
CA LEU A 107 -3.30 11.99 -2.85
C LEU A 107 -3.35 10.75 -1.96
N GLN A 108 -4.40 9.93 -2.11
CA GLN A 108 -4.49 8.62 -1.47
C GLN A 108 -3.27 7.76 -1.85
N GLY A 109 -2.98 7.59 -3.14
CA GLY A 109 -1.82 6.81 -3.60
C GLY A 109 -0.50 7.34 -3.03
N ILE A 110 -0.24 8.65 -3.13
CA ILE A 110 0.98 9.27 -2.57
C ILE A 110 1.13 9.00 -1.07
N CYS A 111 0.04 9.10 -0.30
CA CYS A 111 0.07 8.81 1.13
C CYS A 111 0.37 7.33 1.40
N GLN A 112 -0.24 6.40 0.66
CA GLN A 112 0.01 4.96 0.80
C GLN A 112 1.47 4.63 0.46
N ASP A 113 1.98 5.15 -0.65
CA ASP A 113 3.35 4.89 -1.09
C ASP A 113 4.39 5.51 -0.14
N SER A 114 4.09 6.67 0.47
CA SER A 114 4.96 7.27 1.48
C SER A 114 5.09 6.40 2.73
N THR A 115 4.04 5.67 3.09
CA THR A 115 4.03 4.76 4.25
C THR A 115 4.92 3.55 3.96
N PHE A 116 4.83 2.99 2.76
CA PHE A 116 5.71 1.90 2.30
C PHE A 116 7.20 2.32 2.23
N LEU A 117 7.49 3.57 1.86
CA LEU A 117 8.88 4.09 1.89
C LEU A 117 9.43 4.19 3.31
N VAL A 118 8.61 4.65 4.27
CA VAL A 118 8.99 4.72 5.68
C VAL A 118 9.28 3.32 6.21
N GLU A 119 8.41 2.35 5.92
CA GLU A 119 8.63 0.94 6.27
C GLU A 119 9.95 0.42 5.69
N THR A 120 10.17 0.58 4.38
CA THR A 120 11.41 0.15 3.71
C THR A 120 12.65 0.79 4.33
N PHE A 121 12.58 2.08 4.69
CA PHE A 121 13.65 2.78 5.39
C PHE A 121 13.92 2.19 6.78
N MET A 122 12.86 1.91 7.54
CA MET A 122 12.99 1.34 8.88
C MET A 122 13.64 -0.04 8.85
N PHE A 123 13.21 -0.91 7.92
CA PHE A 123 13.73 -2.26 7.74
C PHE A 123 15.19 -2.30 7.26
N ASN A 124 15.57 -1.46 6.30
CA ASN A 124 16.86 -1.59 5.60
C ASN A 124 17.96 -0.69 6.16
N TYR A 125 17.60 0.41 6.82
CA TYR A 125 18.58 1.42 7.25
C TYR A 125 18.47 1.72 8.74
N ALA A 126 17.26 1.97 9.25
CA ALA A 126 17.10 2.39 10.63
C ALA A 126 17.53 1.29 11.62
N GLY A 127 17.21 0.02 11.35
CA GLY A 127 17.58 -1.11 12.22
C GLY A 127 19.07 -1.14 12.59
N GLY A 128 19.96 -0.87 11.63
CA GLY A 128 21.42 -0.84 11.86
C GLY A 128 21.97 0.39 12.60
N MET A 129 21.11 1.32 13.03
CA MET A 129 21.55 2.54 13.74
C MET A 129 21.73 2.33 15.25
N SER A 130 21.25 1.22 15.82
CA SER A 130 21.37 0.92 17.24
C SER A 130 21.29 -0.58 17.51
N ASP A 131 22.15 -1.08 18.39
CA ASP A 131 22.19 -2.50 18.79
C ASP A 131 21.14 -2.87 19.87
N SER A 132 20.30 -1.92 20.30
CA SER A 132 19.26 -2.18 21.31
C SER A 132 18.15 -3.07 20.77
N ILE A 133 17.85 -4.19 21.43
CA ILE A 133 16.72 -5.08 21.09
C ILE A 133 15.38 -4.33 20.93
N MET A 134 15.15 -3.28 21.74
CA MET A 134 13.95 -2.44 21.62
C MET A 134 13.92 -1.65 20.32
N TRP A 135 15.08 -1.22 19.83
CA TRP A 135 15.21 -0.53 18.56
C TRP A 135 14.92 -1.45 17.37
N TRP A 136 15.44 -2.68 17.40
CA TRP A 136 15.13 -3.71 16.41
C TRP A 136 13.62 -4.00 16.39
N PHE A 137 12.99 -4.23 17.54
CA PHE A 137 11.53 -4.42 17.61
C PHE A 137 10.74 -3.25 17.01
N ILE A 138 11.15 -2.01 17.26
CA ILE A 138 10.50 -0.82 16.70
C ILE A 138 10.64 -0.79 15.17
N CYS A 139 11.84 -1.04 14.65
CA CYS A 139 12.13 -0.95 13.22
C CYS A 139 11.51 -2.09 12.40
N TYR A 140 11.50 -3.33 12.92
CA TYR A 140 11.06 -4.51 12.18
C TYR A 140 9.59 -4.86 12.43
N SER A 141 9.10 -4.76 13.66
CA SER A 141 7.74 -5.20 14.01
C SER A 141 6.76 -4.03 14.12
N LEU A 142 7.08 -3.01 14.91
CA LEU A 142 6.15 -1.91 15.15
C LEU A 142 5.94 -1.05 13.89
N ALA A 143 7.01 -0.78 13.14
CA ALA A 143 6.92 -0.03 11.90
C ALA A 143 6.08 -0.75 10.85
N TRP A 144 6.17 -2.08 10.77
CA TRP A 144 5.38 -2.93 9.87
C TRP A 144 3.87 -2.84 10.20
N GLU A 145 3.51 -3.14 11.45
CA GLU A 145 2.11 -3.08 11.92
C GLU A 145 1.51 -1.68 11.74
N LEU A 146 2.27 -0.64 12.11
CA LEU A 146 1.82 0.74 12.00
C LEU A 146 1.62 1.16 10.53
N SER A 147 2.49 0.69 9.63
CA SER A 147 2.37 0.99 8.20
C SER A 147 1.08 0.41 7.61
N HIS A 148 0.74 -0.83 7.96
CA HIS A 148 -0.51 -1.46 7.52
C HIS A 148 -1.76 -0.83 8.15
N ALA A 149 -1.68 -0.42 9.42
CA ALA A 149 -2.75 0.32 10.08
C ALA A 149 -2.99 1.70 9.44
N ILE A 150 -1.92 2.42 9.11
CA ILE A 150 -1.98 3.72 8.43
C ILE A 150 -2.53 3.56 7.01
N ASP A 151 -2.15 2.52 6.27
CA ASP A 151 -2.68 2.26 4.93
C ASP A 151 -4.21 2.09 4.94
N GLY A 152 -4.73 1.27 5.86
CA GLY A 152 -6.17 1.11 6.08
C GLY A 152 -6.87 2.43 6.47
N LEU A 153 -6.22 3.24 7.31
CA LEU A 153 -6.71 4.56 7.70
C LEU A 153 -6.75 5.55 6.53
N ILE A 154 -5.73 5.57 5.67
CA ILE A 154 -5.69 6.40 4.46
C ILE A 154 -6.87 6.04 3.55
N ILE A 155 -7.10 4.75 3.28
CA ILE A 155 -8.25 4.32 2.48
C ILE A 155 -9.56 4.82 3.10
N PHE A 156 -9.74 4.67 4.41
CA PHE A 156 -10.94 5.12 5.11
C PHE A 156 -11.17 6.63 4.99
N LEU A 157 -10.14 7.44 5.25
CA LEU A 157 -10.20 8.91 5.20
C LEU A 157 -10.53 9.42 3.79
N PHE A 158 -9.96 8.79 2.75
CA PHE A 158 -10.19 9.19 1.36
C PHE A 158 -11.50 8.63 0.77
N ASN A 159 -12.05 7.53 1.31
CA ASN A 159 -13.32 6.92 0.91
C ASN A 159 -14.54 7.29 1.77
N ALA A 160 -14.41 8.11 2.82
CA ALA A 160 -15.49 8.49 3.76
C ALA A 160 -16.75 9.16 3.16
N ARG A 161 -16.88 9.24 1.82
CA ARG A 161 -18.14 9.60 1.13
C ARG A 161 -19.17 8.47 1.03
N ILE A 162 -18.92 7.28 1.59
CA ILE A 162 -19.87 6.15 1.51
C ILE A 162 -21.13 6.35 2.38
N THR A 163 -21.17 7.30 3.33
CA THR A 163 -22.36 7.50 4.19
C THR A 163 -22.76 8.97 4.37
N SER A 164 -23.09 9.67 3.27
CA SER A 164 -23.92 10.90 3.37
C SER A 164 -25.05 10.99 2.33
N LYS A 165 -25.48 9.84 1.80
CA LYS A 165 -26.75 9.71 1.06
C LYS A 165 -27.72 8.76 1.77
N GLY A 166 -27.77 8.84 3.09
CA GLY A 166 -28.60 7.98 3.95
C GLY A 166 -29.35 8.72 5.07
N SER A 167 -29.40 10.05 5.04
CA SER A 167 -30.32 10.81 5.89
C SER A 167 -31.43 11.39 5.02
N GLY A 168 -32.34 10.50 4.62
CA GLY A 168 -33.70 10.89 4.26
C GLY A 168 -34.37 11.46 5.51
N VAL A 169 -34.29 12.77 5.69
CA VAL A 169 -35.19 13.51 6.57
C VAL A 169 -36.29 14.07 5.67
N PRO A 170 -37.54 13.57 5.74
CA PRO A 170 -38.66 14.19 5.06
C PRO A 170 -39.05 15.45 5.83
N THR A 171 -38.58 16.61 5.37
CA THR A 171 -39.09 17.89 5.88
C THR A 171 -40.47 18.12 5.29
N THR A 172 -41.48 17.75 6.06
CA THR A 172 -42.86 18.16 5.87
C THR A 172 -42.95 19.67 6.04
N THR A 173 -43.11 20.40 4.93
CA THR A 173 -43.63 21.77 4.98
C THR A 173 -45.10 21.75 4.57
N LYS A 174 -45.92 22.12 5.55
CA LYS A 174 -47.36 22.36 5.48
C LYS A 174 -47.68 23.58 4.60
N PHE A 175 -48.91 23.56 4.09
CA PHE A 175 -49.68 24.56 3.32
C PHE A 175 -49.54 24.48 1.81
#